data_AF-A0A1R4FEB4-F1
#
_entry.id   AF-A0A1R4FEB4-F1
#
_cell.length_a   1.000
_cell.length_b   1.000
_cell.length_c   1.000
_cell.angle_alpha   90.00
_cell.angle_beta   90.00
_cell.angle_gamma   90.00
#
_symmetry.space_group_name_H-M   'P 1'
#
loop_
_entity.id
_entity.type
_entity.pdbx_description
1 polymer ?
#
loop_
_entity_poly.entity_id
_entity_poly.type
_entity_poly.pdbx_seq_one_letter_code
_entity_poly.pdbx_strand_id
1 'polypeptide(L)'
;MGSAFFPPGDEPPGLYKDFRVAWHLHPLLTRILNDLEGTDLGDEFRARAVDVSTLKVLNDPVDHAGALGAHLWLLEHADGSGLPLTEDGYLSPADARALAEVLPTMDGWREISTDQDTTYEAHSFHQSVERSGLLETIEGRLHLTQAGQDGLASPTALWDHLAHTLVPREHSFTADASVVILVHAATSEGAIENSTIAETLFELGWEQSDGSPIEHIDVYLQWNELWTLLGNVGMPRSGDGRDEKIGPEARVLVNQALFTEVPPNDAK
;
A
#
# COMPACT_ATOMS: atom_id res chain seq x y z
N MET A 1 -59.97 0.71 -16.12
CA MET A 1 -58.88 0.58 -15.13
C MET A 1 -57.84 -0.33 -15.75
N GLY A 2 -56.79 0.25 -16.34
CA GLY A 2 -55.66 -0.47 -16.92
C GLY A 2 -54.45 -0.22 -16.03
N SER A 3 -53.79 -1.30 -15.61
CA SER A 3 -52.66 -1.31 -14.69
C SER A 3 -51.47 -0.51 -15.25
N ALA A 4 -50.87 0.36 -14.43
CA ALA A 4 -49.73 1.20 -14.77
C ALA A 4 -48.43 0.64 -14.15
N PHE A 5 -48.03 -0.56 -14.57
CA PHE A 5 -46.75 -1.15 -14.15
C PHE A 5 -46.04 -1.79 -15.34
N PHE A 6 -44.78 -1.38 -15.55
CA PHE A 6 -43.84 -1.97 -16.50
C PHE A 6 -42.84 -2.86 -15.72
N PRO A 7 -42.31 -3.94 -16.33
CA PRO A 7 -41.19 -4.69 -15.75
C PRO A 7 -39.94 -3.80 -15.66
N PRO A 8 -39.04 -4.01 -14.68
CA PRO A 8 -37.77 -3.28 -14.64
C PRO A 8 -36.92 -3.75 -15.82
N GLY A 9 -36.68 -2.87 -16.79
CA GLY A 9 -35.90 -3.20 -17.98
C GLY A 9 -36.17 -2.38 -19.24
N ASP A 10 -37.29 -1.64 -19.31
CA ASP A 10 -37.53 -0.69 -20.41
C ASP A 10 -37.11 0.73 -19.97
N GLU A 11 -35.80 0.95 -19.92
CA GLU A 11 -35.19 2.29 -19.82
C GLU A 11 -34.87 2.84 -21.22
N PRO A 12 -34.95 4.18 -21.42
CA PRO A 12 -34.75 4.79 -22.73
C PRO A 12 -33.32 4.56 -23.27
N PRO A 13 -33.15 4.31 -24.57
CA PRO A 13 -31.83 4.04 -25.14
C PRO A 13 -31.02 5.33 -25.21
N GLY A 14 -30.06 5.46 -24.30
CA GLY A 14 -28.98 6.43 -24.40
C GLY A 14 -28.65 7.10 -23.08
N LEU A 15 -27.70 6.51 -22.32
CA LEU A 15 -26.50 7.20 -21.81
C LEU A 15 -25.63 6.36 -20.86
N TYR A 16 -25.79 5.04 -20.77
CA TYR A 16 -24.80 4.21 -20.06
C TYR A 16 -23.76 3.69 -21.04
N LYS A 17 -22.55 4.26 -20.99
CA LYS A 17 -21.38 3.50 -21.41
C LYS A 17 -21.20 2.42 -20.35
N ASP A 18 -21.61 1.19 -20.65
CA ASP A 18 -21.21 0.02 -19.87
C ASP A 18 -19.67 -0.06 -19.88
N PHE A 19 -19.03 0.53 -18.88
CA PHE A 19 -17.61 0.31 -18.64
C PHE A 19 -17.47 -1.05 -17.96
N ARG A 20 -17.27 -2.08 -18.78
CA ARG A 20 -16.88 -3.40 -18.31
C ARG A 20 -15.37 -3.42 -18.17
N VAL A 21 -14.88 -3.25 -16.95
CA VAL A 21 -13.49 -3.50 -16.62
C VAL A 21 -13.40 -4.90 -16.04
N ALA A 22 -12.53 -5.73 -16.63
CA ALA A 22 -12.21 -7.04 -16.08
C ALA A 22 -10.90 -6.92 -15.31
N TRP A 23 -10.83 -7.56 -14.14
CA TRP A 23 -9.65 -7.56 -13.28
C TRP A 23 -9.09 -8.97 -13.18
N HIS A 24 -7.77 -9.11 -13.28
CA HIS A 24 -7.05 -10.24 -12.72
C HIS A 24 -6.74 -9.94 -11.26
N LEU A 25 -7.20 -10.80 -10.36
CA LEU A 25 -6.85 -10.71 -8.95
C LEU A 25 -5.43 -11.23 -8.75
N HIS A 26 -4.71 -10.64 -7.80
CA HIS A 26 -3.44 -11.17 -7.34
C HIS A 26 -3.64 -12.65 -6.92
N PRO A 27 -2.72 -13.57 -7.26
CA PRO A 27 -2.89 -15.00 -6.98
C PRO A 27 -3.13 -15.30 -5.49
N LEU A 28 -2.45 -14.58 -4.60
CA LEU A 28 -2.66 -14.73 -3.15
C LEU A 28 -4.03 -14.23 -2.69
N LEU A 29 -4.53 -13.12 -3.24
CA LEU A 29 -5.89 -12.64 -2.95
C LEU A 29 -6.92 -13.68 -3.39
N THR A 30 -6.74 -14.26 -4.58
CA THR A 30 -7.63 -15.33 -5.09
C THR A 30 -7.62 -16.54 -4.16
N ARG A 31 -6.44 -16.97 -3.70
CA ARG A 31 -6.30 -18.11 -2.78
C ARG A 31 -6.99 -17.80 -1.44
N ILE A 32 -6.70 -16.66 -0.82
CA ILE A 32 -7.30 -16.25 0.46
C ILE A 32 -8.83 -16.22 0.38
N LEU A 33 -9.39 -15.67 -0.70
CA LEU A 33 -10.86 -15.64 -0.91
C LEU A 33 -11.51 -17.01 -1.06
N ASN A 34 -10.75 -18.02 -1.51
CA ASN A 34 -11.21 -19.39 -1.62
C ASN A 34 -11.03 -20.14 -0.30
N ASP A 35 -9.90 -19.93 0.39
CA ASP A 35 -9.60 -20.62 1.64
C ASP A 35 -10.54 -20.17 2.78
N LEU A 36 -11.01 -18.92 2.73
CA LEU A 36 -12.01 -18.38 3.66
C LEU A 36 -13.47 -18.64 3.21
N GLU A 37 -13.72 -19.39 2.14
CA GLU A 37 -15.08 -19.59 1.64
C GLU A 37 -15.98 -20.29 2.67
N GLY A 38 -17.13 -19.67 2.96
CA GLY A 38 -18.12 -20.20 3.90
C GLY A 38 -17.87 -19.87 5.37
N THR A 39 -16.91 -18.99 5.68
CA THR A 39 -16.71 -18.41 7.02
C THR A 39 -17.27 -16.98 7.07
N ASP A 40 -17.70 -16.53 8.26
CA ASP A 40 -18.20 -15.16 8.45
C ASP A 40 -17.10 -14.12 8.13
N LEU A 41 -15.86 -14.38 8.56
CA LEU A 41 -14.68 -13.57 8.23
C LEU A 41 -14.39 -13.55 6.73
N GLY A 42 -14.63 -14.65 6.02
CA GLY A 42 -14.49 -14.73 4.57
C GLY A 42 -15.49 -13.86 3.82
N ASP A 43 -16.73 -13.79 4.28
CA ASP A 43 -17.76 -12.92 3.69
C ASP A 43 -17.42 -11.44 3.90
N GLU A 44 -16.95 -11.07 5.09
CA GLU A 44 -16.48 -9.70 5.38
C GLU A 44 -15.23 -9.34 4.57
N PHE A 45 -14.25 -10.25 4.50
CA PHE A 45 -13.04 -10.05 3.72
C PHE A 45 -13.34 -9.91 2.22
N ARG A 46 -14.28 -10.71 1.70
CA ARG A 46 -14.76 -10.62 0.32
C ARG A 46 -15.43 -9.28 0.04
N ALA A 47 -16.28 -8.79 0.94
CA ALA A 47 -16.91 -7.48 0.79
C ALA A 47 -15.85 -6.37 0.71
N ARG A 48 -14.85 -6.38 1.59
CA ARG A 48 -13.72 -5.44 1.52
C ARG A 48 -12.92 -5.58 0.23
N ALA A 49 -12.63 -6.79 -0.23
CA ALA A 49 -11.93 -7.00 -1.50
C ALA A 49 -12.71 -6.43 -2.70
N VAL A 50 -14.04 -6.54 -2.69
CA VAL A 50 -14.91 -5.89 -3.68
C VAL A 50 -14.77 -4.37 -3.61
N ASP A 51 -14.82 -3.78 -2.41
CA ASP A 51 -14.62 -2.33 -2.25
C ASP A 51 -13.25 -1.90 -2.79
N VAL A 52 -12.17 -2.62 -2.46
CA VAL A 52 -10.82 -2.35 -3.00
C VAL A 52 -10.83 -2.36 -4.52
N SER A 53 -11.51 -3.32 -5.16
CA SER A 53 -11.56 -3.43 -6.62
C SER A 53 -12.16 -2.20 -7.32
N THR A 54 -12.98 -1.41 -6.60
CA THR A 54 -13.63 -0.21 -7.14
C THR A 54 -12.81 1.06 -6.94
N LEU A 55 -11.77 1.05 -6.10
CA LEU A 55 -11.03 2.26 -5.70
C LEU A 55 -10.46 3.03 -6.90
N LYS A 56 -9.82 2.37 -7.86
CA LYS A 56 -9.26 3.04 -9.04
C LYS A 56 -10.33 3.68 -9.93
N VAL A 57 -11.54 3.11 -9.95
CA VAL A 57 -12.67 3.63 -10.76
C VAL A 57 -13.35 4.80 -10.07
N LEU A 58 -13.41 4.79 -8.74
CA LEU A 58 -14.11 5.79 -7.95
C LEU A 58 -13.27 7.02 -7.59
N ASN A 59 -11.94 6.94 -7.75
CA ASN A 59 -11.03 8.05 -7.48
C ASN A 59 -10.61 8.76 -8.77
N ASP A 60 -10.25 10.05 -8.63
CA ASP A 60 -9.62 10.81 -9.71
C ASP A 60 -8.28 10.16 -10.12
N PRO A 61 -7.83 10.34 -11.38
CA PRO A 61 -6.51 9.89 -11.80
C PRO A 61 -5.43 10.41 -10.86
N VAL A 62 -4.58 9.51 -10.37
CA VAL A 62 -3.51 9.86 -9.44
C VAL A 62 -2.40 10.59 -10.19
N ASP A 63 -2.00 11.76 -9.69
CA ASP A 63 -0.73 12.37 -10.07
C ASP A 63 0.41 11.62 -9.36
N HIS A 64 1.04 10.66 -10.05
CA HIS A 64 2.11 9.84 -9.48
C HIS A 64 3.29 10.68 -8.97
N ALA A 65 3.63 11.78 -9.64
CA ALA A 65 4.75 12.62 -9.21
C ALA A 65 4.44 13.31 -7.88
N GLY A 66 3.22 13.87 -7.76
CA GLY A 66 2.74 14.47 -6.52
C GLY A 66 2.61 13.45 -5.39
N ALA A 67 2.08 12.26 -5.67
CA ALA A 67 1.89 11.21 -4.66
C ALA A 67 3.22 10.61 -4.15
N LEU A 68 4.27 10.61 -4.97
CA LEU A 68 5.55 9.97 -4.66
C LEU A 68 6.65 10.96 -4.26
N GLY A 69 6.29 12.17 -3.83
CA GLY A 69 7.25 13.25 -3.52
C GLY A 69 8.38 12.83 -2.57
N ALA A 70 8.06 12.14 -1.46
CA ALA A 70 9.06 11.65 -0.52
C ALA A 70 10.02 10.62 -1.14
N HIS A 71 9.49 9.73 -1.97
CA HIS A 71 10.28 8.71 -2.66
C HIS A 71 11.21 9.37 -3.67
N LEU A 72 10.67 10.24 -4.52
CA LEU A 72 11.44 10.98 -5.53
C LEU A 72 12.54 11.83 -4.89
N TRP A 73 12.25 12.51 -3.78
CA TRP A 73 13.27 13.26 -3.04
C TRP A 73 14.45 12.37 -2.65
N LEU A 74 14.20 11.18 -2.09
CA LEU A 74 15.27 10.29 -1.66
C LEU A 74 16.06 9.75 -2.86
N LEU A 75 15.39 9.40 -3.96
CA LEU A 75 16.06 8.93 -5.18
C LEU A 75 16.93 10.04 -5.80
N GLU A 76 16.44 11.28 -5.85
CA GLU A 76 17.21 12.45 -6.32
C GLU A 76 18.47 12.67 -5.49
N HIS A 77 18.39 12.52 -4.17
CA HIS A 77 19.53 12.71 -3.26
C HIS A 77 20.52 11.53 -3.28
N ALA A 78 20.08 10.35 -3.70
CA ALA A 78 20.92 9.18 -3.92
C ALA A 78 21.53 9.11 -5.34
N ASP A 79 21.14 10.01 -6.26
CA ASP A 79 21.68 10.04 -7.61
C ASP A 79 23.17 10.44 -7.66
N GLY A 80 23.85 10.12 -8.75
CA GLY A 80 25.24 10.44 -8.97
C GLY A 80 26.20 9.71 -8.02
N SER A 81 26.75 10.43 -7.03
CA SER A 81 27.76 9.87 -6.12
C SER A 81 27.20 9.09 -4.94
N GLY A 82 25.88 9.00 -4.81
CA GLY A 82 25.21 8.36 -3.67
C GLY A 82 25.16 9.22 -2.42
N LEU A 83 24.10 9.00 -1.63
CA LEU A 83 23.82 9.69 -0.37
C LEU A 83 24.63 9.04 0.77
N PRO A 84 25.56 9.77 1.41
CA PRO A 84 26.40 9.19 2.46
C PRO A 84 25.59 8.75 3.69
N LEU A 85 25.96 7.60 4.24
CA LEU A 85 25.49 7.08 5.51
C LEU A 85 26.54 7.29 6.60
N THR A 86 26.10 7.28 7.86
CA THR A 86 26.97 7.17 9.04
C THR A 86 27.60 5.78 9.11
N GLU A 87 28.57 5.60 10.01
CA GLU A 87 29.20 4.28 10.23
C GLU A 87 28.19 3.20 10.65
N ASP A 88 27.09 3.61 11.30
CA ASP A 88 26.01 2.72 11.73
C ASP A 88 24.95 2.48 10.63
N GLY A 89 25.15 3.01 9.41
CA GLY A 89 24.22 2.84 8.29
C GLY A 89 23.01 3.77 8.32
N TYR A 90 23.04 4.84 9.13
CA TYR A 90 21.95 5.83 9.22
C TYR A 90 22.21 7.02 8.29
N LEU A 91 21.16 7.77 7.96
CA LEU A 91 21.33 9.10 7.38
C LEU A 91 22.03 10.03 8.38
N SER A 92 22.76 11.04 7.88
CA SER A 92 23.27 12.09 8.77
C SER A 92 22.10 12.83 9.44
N PRO A 93 22.27 13.42 10.64
CA PRO A 93 21.20 14.20 11.28
C PRO A 93 20.70 15.39 10.45
N ALA A 94 21.48 15.86 9.47
CA ALA A 94 21.03 16.90 8.55
C ALA A 94 20.13 16.31 7.46
N ASP A 95 20.55 15.21 6.83
CA ASP A 95 19.79 14.55 5.76
C ASP A 95 18.51 13.90 6.29
N ALA A 96 18.55 13.34 7.50
CA ALA A 96 17.38 12.79 8.18
C ALA A 96 16.30 13.87 8.42
N ARG A 97 16.71 15.08 8.83
CA ARG A 97 15.78 16.20 8.99
C ARG A 97 15.22 16.67 7.65
N ALA A 98 16.07 16.78 6.63
CA ALA A 98 15.63 17.17 5.29
C ALA A 98 14.64 16.16 4.69
N LEU A 99 14.87 14.86 4.90
CA LEU A 99 13.94 13.81 4.50
C LEU A 99 12.63 13.90 5.30
N ALA A 100 12.69 14.04 6.63
CA ALA A 100 11.50 14.13 7.46
C ALA A 100 10.61 15.33 7.11
N GLU A 101 11.18 16.44 6.60
CA GLU A 101 10.40 17.60 6.14
C GLU A 101 9.48 17.28 4.96
N VAL A 102 9.81 16.28 4.15
CA VAL A 102 9.06 15.86 2.96
C VAL A 102 8.22 14.60 3.17
N LEU A 103 8.30 13.93 4.33
CA LEU A 103 7.50 12.74 4.63
C LEU A 103 6.05 13.12 4.94
N PRO A 104 5.05 12.62 4.18
CA PRO A 104 3.65 12.85 4.49
C PRO A 104 3.22 12.39 5.90
N THR A 105 3.80 11.29 6.42
CA THR A 105 3.50 10.81 7.78
C THR A 105 3.97 11.77 8.88
N MET A 106 4.92 12.66 8.57
CA MET A 106 5.49 13.64 9.48
C MET A 106 4.82 15.02 9.36
N ASP A 107 3.84 15.19 8.46
CA ASP A 107 3.12 16.45 8.36
C ASP A 107 2.27 16.68 9.63
N GLY A 108 2.36 17.89 10.19
CA GLY A 108 1.74 18.24 11.47
C GLY A 108 2.48 17.75 12.73
N TRP A 109 3.47 16.86 12.61
CA TRP A 109 4.28 16.41 13.76
C TRP A 109 5.39 17.39 14.15
N ARG A 110 5.71 18.37 13.29
CA ARG A 110 6.83 19.32 13.47
C ARG A 110 6.83 20.07 14.80
N GLU A 111 5.69 20.26 15.45
CA GLU A 111 5.58 20.97 16.74
C GLU A 111 5.71 20.06 17.97
N ILE A 112 5.63 18.72 17.79
CA ILE A 112 5.50 17.75 18.88
C ILE A 112 6.59 16.66 18.82
N SER A 113 7.24 16.46 17.67
CA SER A 113 8.30 15.46 17.52
C SER A 113 9.60 15.88 18.20
N THR A 114 10.32 14.89 18.74
CA THR A 114 11.72 15.08 19.17
C THR A 114 12.67 14.87 17.99
N ASP A 115 13.94 15.31 18.16
CA ASP A 115 15.02 15.01 17.20
C ASP A 115 15.19 13.49 17.01
N GLN A 116 14.95 12.71 18.07
CA GLN A 116 15.03 11.24 18.03
C GLN A 116 13.91 10.65 17.18
N ASP A 117 12.66 11.09 17.38
CA ASP A 117 11.51 10.61 16.60
C ASP A 117 11.69 10.95 15.11
N THR A 118 12.11 12.18 14.82
CA THR A 118 12.38 12.65 13.46
C THR A 118 13.43 11.78 12.76
N THR A 119 14.50 11.44 13.48
CA THR A 119 15.57 10.60 12.94
C THR A 119 15.11 9.17 12.71
N TYR A 120 14.27 8.64 13.62
CA TYR A 120 13.71 7.29 13.50
C TYR A 120 12.80 7.16 12.28
N GLU A 121 11.86 8.08 12.07
CA GLU A 121 10.93 8.02 10.93
C GLU A 121 11.66 8.15 9.58
N ALA A 122 12.61 9.08 9.48
CA ALA A 122 13.46 9.22 8.30
C ALA A 122 14.29 7.95 8.03
N HIS A 123 14.75 7.30 9.09
CA HIS A 123 15.49 6.05 8.96
C HIS A 123 14.62 4.89 8.49
N SER A 124 13.48 4.68 9.14
CA SER A 124 12.51 3.64 8.78
C SER A 124 12.09 3.80 7.31
N PHE A 125 11.80 5.05 6.89
CA PHE A 125 11.45 5.33 5.50
C PHE A 125 12.57 4.92 4.53
N HIS A 126 13.82 5.35 4.75
CA HIS A 126 14.89 4.99 3.81
C HIS A 126 15.08 3.47 3.72
N GLN A 127 14.99 2.76 4.84
CA GLN A 127 15.12 1.31 4.86
C GLN A 127 13.98 0.63 4.11
N SER A 128 12.77 1.16 4.18
CA SER A 128 11.64 0.66 3.39
C SER A 128 11.88 0.83 1.89
N VAL A 129 12.47 1.96 1.47
CA VAL A 129 12.82 2.23 0.06
C VAL A 129 13.96 1.30 -0.40
N GLU A 130 14.97 1.06 0.43
CA GLU A 130 16.02 0.07 0.16
C GLU A 130 15.45 -1.35 0.05
N ARG A 131 14.57 -1.76 0.97
CA ARG A 131 13.90 -3.07 0.96
C ARG A 131 12.98 -3.28 -0.25
N SER A 132 12.41 -2.20 -0.79
CA SER A 132 11.68 -2.25 -2.07
C SER A 132 12.61 -2.47 -3.28
N GLY A 133 13.92 -2.39 -3.10
CA GLY A 133 14.93 -2.61 -4.15
C GLY A 133 15.18 -1.39 -5.03
N LEU A 134 14.76 -0.19 -4.61
CA LEU A 134 15.04 1.07 -5.32
C LEU A 134 16.43 1.63 -5.01
N LEU A 135 16.94 1.31 -3.82
CA LEU A 135 18.26 1.72 -3.34
C LEU A 135 19.07 0.49 -2.94
N GLU A 136 20.39 0.65 -2.96
CA GLU A 136 21.32 -0.32 -2.38
C GLU A 136 22.46 0.41 -1.65
N THR A 137 22.89 -0.14 -0.52
CA THR A 137 24.05 0.37 0.22
C THR A 137 25.35 -0.19 -0.33
N ILE A 138 26.23 0.70 -0.83
CA ILE A 138 27.59 0.37 -1.30
C ILE A 138 28.58 1.28 -0.56
N GLU A 139 29.56 0.68 0.12
CA GLU A 139 30.64 1.38 0.81
C GLU A 139 30.18 2.55 1.72
N GLY A 140 29.07 2.35 2.44
CA GLY A 140 28.50 3.34 3.36
C GLY A 140 27.76 4.48 2.66
N ARG A 141 27.23 4.25 1.46
CA ARG A 141 26.43 5.22 0.71
C ARG A 141 25.23 4.53 0.07
N LEU A 142 24.09 5.22 -0.01
CA LEU A 142 22.92 4.76 -0.75
C LEU A 142 23.08 5.14 -2.22
N HIS A 143 22.94 4.15 -3.09
CA HIS A 143 22.97 4.31 -4.54
C HIS A 143 21.66 3.84 -5.17
N LEU A 144 21.29 4.43 -6.29
CA LEU A 144 20.16 3.98 -7.10
C LEU A 144 20.46 2.62 -7.73
N THR A 145 19.57 1.65 -7.53
CA THR A 145 19.52 0.45 -8.37
C THR A 145 18.99 0.79 -9.77
N GLN A 146 18.94 -0.18 -10.68
CA GLN A 146 18.28 0.04 -11.98
C GLN A 146 16.80 0.47 -11.80
N ALA A 147 16.07 -0.15 -10.86
CA ALA A 147 14.69 0.22 -10.58
C ALA A 147 14.59 1.65 -9.99
N GLY A 148 15.54 2.04 -9.14
CA GLY A 148 15.65 3.41 -8.64
C GLY A 148 15.88 4.43 -9.76
N GLN A 149 16.76 4.13 -10.72
CA GLN A 149 17.02 4.99 -11.88
C GLN A 149 15.80 5.12 -12.79
N ASP A 150 15.13 4.00 -13.08
CA ASP A 150 13.92 3.99 -13.90
C ASP A 150 12.78 4.76 -13.21
N GLY A 151 12.64 4.60 -11.89
CA GLY A 151 11.67 5.32 -11.07
C GLY A 151 11.93 6.82 -10.98
N LEU A 152 13.20 7.23 -10.86
CA LEU A 152 13.60 8.63 -10.90
C LEU A 152 13.30 9.28 -12.26
N ALA A 153 13.52 8.54 -13.35
CA ALA A 153 13.23 9.00 -14.71
C ALA A 153 11.72 9.04 -15.03
N SER A 154 10.92 8.22 -14.35
CA SER A 154 9.49 8.06 -14.59
C SER A 154 8.72 7.78 -13.30
N PRO A 155 7.98 8.77 -12.74
CA PRO A 155 7.14 8.55 -11.56
C PRO A 155 6.11 7.43 -11.74
N THR A 156 5.67 7.16 -12.97
CA THR A 156 4.81 6.01 -13.27
C THR A 156 5.56 4.68 -13.13
N ALA A 157 6.82 4.60 -13.58
CA ALA A 157 7.62 3.40 -13.37
C ALA A 157 7.89 3.15 -11.87
N LEU A 158 8.10 4.23 -11.10
CA LEU A 158 8.22 4.15 -9.64
C LEU A 158 6.93 3.64 -8.99
N TRP A 159 5.79 4.19 -9.38
CA TRP A 159 4.47 3.76 -8.90
C TRP A 159 4.23 2.27 -9.18
N ASP A 160 4.45 1.85 -10.43
CA ASP A 160 4.30 0.45 -10.84
C ASP A 160 5.25 -0.47 -10.07
N HIS A 161 6.49 -0.04 -9.83
CA HIS A 161 7.46 -0.79 -9.04
C HIS A 161 6.97 -0.98 -7.60
N LEU A 162 6.56 0.10 -6.93
CA LEU A 162 6.05 0.03 -5.56
C LEU A 162 4.84 -0.91 -5.45
N ALA A 163 3.88 -0.80 -6.37
CA ALA A 163 2.71 -1.68 -6.43
C ALA A 163 3.11 -3.16 -6.52
N HIS A 164 4.12 -3.49 -7.33
CA HIS A 164 4.61 -4.87 -7.47
C HIS A 164 5.40 -5.39 -6.27
N THR A 165 5.89 -4.49 -5.39
CA THR A 165 6.67 -4.87 -4.19
C THR A 165 5.85 -4.90 -2.90
N LEU A 166 4.61 -4.38 -2.92
CA LEU A 166 3.73 -4.35 -1.74
C LEU A 166 3.39 -5.75 -1.21
N VAL A 167 3.38 -6.77 -2.07
CA VAL A 167 3.13 -8.15 -1.68
C VAL A 167 4.36 -9.00 -2.02
N PRO A 168 4.99 -9.65 -1.02
CA PRO A 168 6.08 -10.58 -1.27
C PRO A 168 5.69 -11.67 -2.28
N ARG A 169 6.64 -12.01 -3.16
CA ARG A 169 6.40 -12.99 -4.24
C ARG A 169 6.31 -14.44 -3.74
N GLU A 170 7.05 -14.74 -2.67
CA GLU A 170 7.10 -16.08 -2.10
C GLU A 170 5.96 -16.26 -1.09
N HIS A 171 5.21 -17.36 -1.25
CA HIS A 171 4.15 -17.71 -0.30
C HIS A 171 4.73 -17.92 1.09
N SER A 172 4.28 -17.11 2.04
CA SER A 172 4.78 -17.01 3.39
C SER A 172 3.74 -16.32 4.26
N PHE A 173 3.91 -16.37 5.59
CA PHE A 173 3.07 -15.61 6.51
C PHE A 173 3.04 -14.12 6.13
N THR A 174 4.22 -13.52 5.87
CA THR A 174 4.36 -12.12 5.45
C THR A 174 3.55 -11.82 4.19
N ALA A 175 3.53 -12.73 3.21
CA ALA A 175 2.79 -12.52 1.96
C ALA A 175 1.27 -12.52 2.18
N ASP A 176 0.76 -13.47 2.96
CA ASP A 176 -0.67 -13.55 3.28
C ASP A 176 -1.11 -12.40 4.18
N ALA A 177 -0.34 -12.11 5.23
CA ALA A 177 -0.55 -10.97 6.11
C ALA A 177 -0.55 -9.66 5.34
N SER A 178 0.34 -9.48 4.37
CA SER A 178 0.36 -8.29 3.52
C SER A 178 -0.95 -8.14 2.75
N VAL A 179 -1.45 -9.19 2.10
CA VAL A 179 -2.72 -9.11 1.36
C VAL A 179 -3.90 -8.79 2.30
N VAL A 180 -3.98 -9.44 3.45
CA VAL A 180 -5.07 -9.20 4.40
C VAL A 180 -5.00 -7.76 4.93
N ILE A 181 -3.83 -7.32 5.38
CA ILE A 181 -3.62 -5.96 5.88
C ILE A 181 -3.94 -4.91 4.82
N LEU A 182 -3.48 -5.10 3.57
CA LEU A 182 -3.73 -4.18 2.46
C LEU A 182 -5.24 -4.00 2.20
N VAL A 183 -6.00 -5.11 2.18
CA VAL A 183 -7.47 -5.06 1.99
C VAL A 183 -8.14 -4.30 3.13
N HIS A 184 -7.72 -4.52 4.38
CA HIS A 184 -8.25 -3.78 5.53
C HIS A 184 -7.85 -2.31 5.49
N ALA A 185 -6.57 -1.99 5.30
CA ALA A 185 -6.05 -0.63 5.26
C ALA A 185 -6.71 0.23 4.17
N ALA A 186 -6.99 -0.37 3.00
CA ALA A 186 -7.62 0.34 1.90
C ALA A 186 -9.11 0.64 2.09
N THR A 187 -9.78 -0.07 3.00
CA THR A 187 -11.24 0.01 3.21
C THR A 187 -11.63 0.56 4.58
N SER A 188 -10.72 0.58 5.55
CA SER A 188 -10.97 1.11 6.88
C SER A 188 -11.04 2.64 6.88
N GLU A 189 -12.01 3.17 7.63
CA GLU A 189 -12.21 4.60 7.77
C GLU A 189 -11.43 5.24 8.93
N GLY A 190 -10.79 4.41 9.77
CA GLY A 190 -9.84 4.78 10.83
C GLY A 190 -8.73 3.73 10.94
N ALA A 191 -8.14 3.59 12.12
CA ALA A 191 -7.12 2.56 12.40
C ALA A 191 -7.61 1.16 12.01
N ILE A 192 -6.69 0.32 11.51
CA ILE A 192 -7.01 -1.07 11.17
C ILE A 192 -7.26 -1.91 12.44
N GLU A 193 -8.22 -2.83 12.36
CA GLU A 193 -8.52 -3.74 13.46
C GLU A 193 -7.56 -4.94 13.45
N ASN A 194 -6.40 -4.79 14.11
CA ASN A 194 -5.36 -5.83 14.14
C ASN A 194 -5.86 -7.18 14.68
N SER A 195 -6.84 -7.18 15.60
CA SER A 195 -7.45 -8.42 16.10
C SER A 195 -8.22 -9.17 15.02
N THR A 196 -9.06 -8.47 14.24
CA THR A 196 -9.82 -9.06 13.12
C THR A 196 -8.89 -9.61 12.05
N ILE A 197 -7.78 -8.92 11.77
CA ILE A 197 -6.74 -9.39 10.85
C ILE A 197 -6.03 -10.64 11.40
N ALA A 198 -5.69 -10.67 12.69
CA ALA A 198 -5.06 -11.82 13.32
C ALA A 198 -5.97 -13.05 13.30
N GLU A 199 -7.26 -12.87 13.59
CA GLU A 199 -8.28 -13.92 13.48
C GLU A 199 -8.42 -14.43 12.04
N THR A 200 -8.42 -13.54 11.05
CA THR A 200 -8.44 -13.91 9.63
C THR A 200 -7.20 -14.74 9.25
N LEU A 201 -6.01 -14.36 9.72
CA LEU A 201 -4.78 -15.12 9.48
C LEU A 201 -4.78 -16.48 10.18
N PHE A 202 -5.37 -16.57 11.37
CA PHE A 202 -5.56 -17.83 12.08
C PHE A 202 -6.54 -18.76 11.34
N GLU A 203 -7.65 -18.24 10.83
CA GLU A 203 -8.59 -19.00 9.97
C GLU A 203 -7.95 -19.49 8.66
N LEU A 204 -6.99 -18.73 8.12
CA LEU A 204 -6.14 -19.17 7.00
C LEU A 204 -5.15 -20.29 7.37
N GLY A 205 -5.11 -20.70 8.64
CA GLY A 205 -4.26 -21.77 9.16
C GLY A 205 -2.87 -21.32 9.61
N TRP A 206 -2.62 -20.02 9.75
CA TRP A 206 -1.38 -19.53 10.33
C TRP A 206 -1.43 -19.63 11.86
N GLU A 207 -0.32 -20.07 12.44
CA GLU A 207 -0.10 -20.15 13.88
C GLU A 207 1.34 -19.78 14.20
N GLN A 208 1.61 -19.41 15.45
CA GLN A 208 2.97 -19.21 15.92
C GLN A 208 3.71 -20.55 15.99
N SER A 209 5.05 -20.48 16.06
CA SER A 209 5.90 -21.68 16.07
C SER A 209 5.67 -22.63 17.27
N ASP A 210 5.04 -22.15 18.34
CA ASP A 210 4.68 -22.93 19.52
C ASP A 210 3.24 -23.48 19.47
N GLY A 211 2.53 -23.27 18.36
CA GLY A 211 1.14 -23.68 18.14
C GLY A 211 0.10 -22.74 18.76
N SER A 212 0.51 -21.57 19.26
CA SER A 212 -0.43 -20.54 19.71
C SER A 212 -1.02 -19.76 18.52
N PRO A 213 -2.23 -19.19 18.65
CA PRO A 213 -2.84 -18.38 17.61
C PRO A 213 -2.01 -17.13 17.26
N ILE A 214 -2.18 -16.62 16.05
CA ILE A 214 -1.65 -15.30 15.66
C ILE A 214 -2.30 -14.23 16.55
N GLU A 215 -1.48 -13.31 17.06
CA GLU A 215 -1.95 -12.22 17.92
C GLU A 215 -1.93 -10.88 17.18
N HIS A 216 -2.69 -9.92 17.71
CA HIS A 216 -2.74 -8.55 17.18
C HIS A 216 -1.35 -7.89 17.08
N ILE A 217 -0.39 -8.27 17.94
CA ILE A 217 0.97 -7.72 17.93
C ILE A 217 1.77 -8.20 16.71
N ASP A 218 1.56 -9.43 16.24
CA ASP A 218 2.21 -9.97 15.04
C ASP A 218 1.75 -9.17 13.80
N VAL A 219 0.46 -8.84 13.76
CA VAL A 219 -0.13 -8.00 12.71
C VAL A 219 0.40 -6.57 12.79
N TYR A 220 0.48 -5.99 14.00
CA TYR A 220 0.99 -4.63 14.19
C TYR A 220 2.41 -4.46 13.66
N LEU A 221 3.30 -5.43 13.89
CA LEU A 221 4.66 -5.41 13.36
C LEU A 221 4.67 -5.42 11.82
N GLN A 222 3.84 -6.26 11.20
CA GLN A 222 3.72 -6.30 9.74
C GLN A 222 3.08 -5.02 9.18
N TRP A 223 2.11 -4.45 9.89
CA TRP A 223 1.47 -3.20 9.51
C TRP A 223 2.46 -2.03 9.52
N ASN A 224 3.29 -1.89 10.55
CA ASN A 224 4.28 -0.79 10.63
C ASN A 224 5.23 -0.77 9.42
N GLU A 225 5.62 -1.95 8.92
CA GLU A 225 6.46 -2.06 7.74
C GLU A 225 5.74 -1.58 6.47
N LEU A 226 4.47 -1.95 6.31
CA LEU A 226 3.65 -1.47 5.19
C LEU A 226 3.29 0.01 5.32
N TRP A 227 3.04 0.48 6.54
CA TRP A 227 2.73 1.88 6.86
C TRP A 227 3.89 2.81 6.52
N THR A 228 5.12 2.40 6.81
CA THR A 228 6.32 3.19 6.49
C THR A 228 6.38 3.53 4.99
N LEU A 229 5.90 2.64 4.13
CA LEU A 229 5.83 2.85 2.68
C LEU A 229 4.51 3.54 2.27
N LEU A 230 3.36 2.97 2.62
CA LEU A 230 2.03 3.44 2.20
C LEU A 230 1.62 4.78 2.82
N GLY A 231 2.01 5.03 4.07
CA GLY A 231 1.77 6.30 4.75
C GLY A 231 2.51 7.46 4.09
N ASN A 232 3.55 7.17 3.29
CA ASN A 232 4.32 8.18 2.56
C ASN A 232 3.96 8.24 1.05
N VAL A 233 2.81 7.67 0.66
CA VAL A 233 2.22 7.78 -0.69
C VAL A 233 0.98 8.68 -0.64
N GLY A 234 1.08 9.86 -1.26
CA GLY A 234 0.08 10.91 -1.14
C GLY A 234 0.01 11.47 0.28
N MET A 235 -1.04 12.21 0.59
CA MET A 235 -1.24 12.75 1.94
C MET A 235 -2.12 11.80 2.76
N PRO A 236 -1.62 11.22 3.88
CA PRO A 236 -2.45 10.55 4.87
C PRO A 236 -3.58 11.46 5.34
N ARG A 237 -4.74 10.86 5.61
CA ARG A 237 -5.84 11.62 6.22
C ARG A 237 -5.64 11.60 7.73
N SER A 238 -5.09 12.69 8.27
CA SER A 238 -4.79 12.80 9.70
C SER A 238 -6.05 12.64 10.58
N GLY A 239 -6.01 11.67 11.49
CA GLY A 239 -6.64 11.72 12.81
C GLY A 239 -5.52 11.58 13.86
N ASP A 240 -5.38 12.59 14.72
CA ASP A 240 -4.57 12.65 15.96
C ASP A 240 -3.33 11.73 16.18
N GLY A 241 -2.56 11.35 15.17
CA GLY A 241 -1.37 10.49 15.34
C GLY A 241 -1.65 9.07 15.87
N ARG A 242 -2.90 8.72 16.20
CA ARG A 242 -3.31 7.36 16.61
C ARG A 242 -4.24 6.68 15.61
N ASP A 243 -4.83 7.45 14.70
CA ASP A 243 -5.64 6.95 13.59
C ASP A 243 -4.83 6.95 12.29
N GLU A 244 -3.83 6.06 12.22
CA GLU A 244 -3.05 5.84 10.98
C GLU A 244 -3.99 5.39 9.86
N LYS A 245 -4.21 6.30 8.91
CA LYS A 245 -5.08 6.08 7.75
C LYS A 245 -4.36 6.46 6.48
N ILE A 246 -4.22 5.49 5.58
CA ILE A 246 -3.59 5.72 4.28
C ILE A 246 -4.41 6.70 3.43
N GLY A 247 -3.71 7.53 2.66
CA GLY A 247 -4.31 8.52 1.77
C GLY A 247 -5.07 7.89 0.58
N PRO A 248 -5.90 8.66 -0.13
CA PRO A 248 -6.61 8.17 -1.30
C PRO A 248 -5.68 7.63 -2.40
N GLU A 249 -4.51 8.24 -2.59
CA GLU A 249 -3.51 7.77 -3.55
C GLU A 249 -2.96 6.39 -3.13
N ALA A 250 -2.57 6.23 -1.87
CA ALA A 250 -2.14 4.95 -1.33
C ALA A 250 -3.23 3.86 -1.47
N ARG A 251 -4.51 4.19 -1.30
CA ARG A 251 -5.62 3.27 -1.56
C ARG A 251 -5.68 2.81 -3.02
N VAL A 252 -5.41 3.70 -3.98
CA VAL A 252 -5.30 3.33 -5.41
C VAL A 252 -4.05 2.46 -5.66
N LEU A 253 -2.93 2.74 -4.98
CA LEU A 253 -1.73 1.89 -5.06
C LEU A 253 -2.01 0.47 -4.57
N VAL A 254 -2.75 0.32 -3.47
CA VAL A 254 -3.22 -0.99 -2.99
C VAL A 254 -4.10 -1.69 -4.02
N ASN A 255 -5.05 -0.97 -4.63
CA ASN A 255 -5.85 -1.54 -5.71
C ASN A 255 -4.97 -2.07 -6.84
N GLN A 256 -3.99 -1.30 -7.31
CA GLN A 256 -3.10 -1.73 -8.39
C GLN A 256 -2.22 -2.93 -8.01
N ALA A 257 -1.80 -3.04 -6.75
CA ALA A 257 -1.04 -4.19 -6.26
C ALA A 257 -1.87 -5.48 -6.23
N LEU A 258 -3.18 -5.38 -5.94
CA LEU A 258 -4.06 -6.53 -5.75
C LEU A 258 -4.91 -6.86 -6.99
N PHE A 259 -5.08 -5.91 -7.90
CA PHE A 259 -5.92 -6.00 -9.09
C PHE A 259 -5.17 -5.48 -10.32
N THR A 260 -4.97 -6.35 -11.30
CA THR A 260 -4.41 -5.97 -12.60
C THR A 260 -5.52 -5.86 -13.63
N GLU A 261 -5.60 -4.73 -14.32
CA GLU A 261 -6.60 -4.52 -15.37
C GLU A 261 -6.35 -5.49 -16.52
N VAL A 262 -7.38 -6.23 -16.94
CA VAL A 262 -7.31 -7.02 -18.17
C VAL A 262 -7.52 -6.03 -19.32
N PRO A 263 -6.52 -5.82 -20.20
CA PRO A 263 -6.75 -4.98 -21.35
C PRO A 263 -7.91 -5.57 -22.17
N PRO A 264 -8.83 -4.73 -22.67
CA PRO A 264 -9.90 -5.22 -23.51
C PRO A 264 -9.26 -5.98 -24.67
N ASN A 265 -9.68 -7.23 -24.84
CA ASN A 265 -9.15 -8.09 -25.89
C ASN A 265 -9.35 -7.34 -27.22
N ASP A 266 -8.27 -6.88 -27.86
CA ASP A 266 -8.33 -6.40 -29.24
C ASP A 266 -8.78 -7.60 -30.07
N ALA A 267 -10.08 -7.69 -30.33
CA ALA A 267 -10.67 -8.75 -31.12
C ALA A 267 -9.99 -8.76 -32.50
N LYS A 268 -9.16 -9.78 -32.73
CA LYS A 268 -8.72 -10.15 -34.07
C LYS A 268 -9.85 -10.80 -34.85
#